data_AF-A0A7W0UPD5-F1
#
_entry.id   AF-A0A7W0UPD5-F1
#
_cell.length_a   1.000
_cell.length_b   1.000
_cell.length_c   1.000
_cell.angle_alpha   90.00
_cell.angle_beta   90.00
_cell.angle_gamma   90.00
#
_symmetry.space_group_name_H-M   'P 1'
#
loop_
_entity.id
_entity.type
_entity.pdbx_description
1 polymer ?
#
loop_
_entity_poly.entity_id
_entity_poly.type
_entity_poly.pdbx_seq_one_letter_code
_entity_poly.pdbx_strand_id
1 'polypeptide(L)'
;IDLHAHVLPGIDDGPGTLESSLELARAAVADGVTVMAATPHVRDDYPTDAVTMTRLLDELRAAMASDAIPLELLPGGEVALERVRSLPVSDLQGFGLGGNPGYLLVEFPYHGWPLDLSELLFRLVAQGVTPVLAHPERNDVVQRAPEKLKALVSSGCLVQLTAASAAGRLGRRSRAAATQLLELGLAHLLASDAHAAGLRGAGLSAAAVAVGGGQLGEWLTCELPAAIVAGTELPPRPAEHRGRRWPRVSRKPALAAKPIPSTQAVNQSSIGHPRFIWSPLGYTLREHEGEPPAVGTTFDEDGRLLRINRVGPSPLPGDPRSCAYTEAAS
;
A
#
# COMPACT_ATOMS: atom_id res chain seq x y z
N ILE A 1 0.45 2.10 -19.03
CA ILE A 1 1.79 1.62 -18.60
C ILE A 1 1.70 1.31 -17.12
N ASP A 2 2.04 0.10 -16.73
CA ASP A 2 2.00 -0.35 -15.33
C ASP A 2 3.42 -0.54 -14.80
N LEU A 3 3.89 0.34 -13.91
CA LEU A 3 5.27 0.29 -13.40
C LEU A 3 5.41 -0.43 -12.06
N HIS A 4 4.40 -1.17 -11.60
CA HIS A 4 4.50 -1.96 -10.38
C HIS A 4 3.65 -3.23 -10.49
N ALA A 5 4.30 -4.36 -10.72
CA ALA A 5 3.66 -5.68 -10.77
C ALA A 5 4.65 -6.80 -10.41
N HIS A 6 4.18 -7.76 -9.62
CA HIS A 6 4.88 -8.98 -9.24
C HIS A 6 4.50 -10.07 -10.24
N VAL A 7 5.10 -10.04 -11.43
CA VAL A 7 4.73 -10.91 -12.56
C VAL A 7 5.75 -12.01 -12.85
N LEU A 8 6.94 -11.96 -12.23
CA LEU A 8 7.97 -12.99 -12.46
C LEU A 8 7.65 -14.26 -11.68
N PRO A 9 7.83 -15.45 -12.29
CA PRO A 9 7.46 -16.71 -11.66
C PRO A 9 8.46 -17.13 -10.57
N GLY A 10 7.93 -17.50 -9.40
CA GLY A 10 8.64 -18.26 -8.36
C GLY A 10 9.75 -17.50 -7.65
N ILE A 11 9.75 -16.17 -7.69
CA ILE A 11 10.80 -15.34 -7.08
C ILE A 11 10.32 -14.56 -5.85
N ASP A 12 9.02 -14.24 -5.78
CA ASP A 12 8.39 -13.58 -4.64
C ASP A 12 6.97 -14.11 -4.35
N ASP A 13 6.11 -13.30 -3.76
CA ASP A 13 4.70 -13.60 -3.48
C ASP A 13 3.75 -13.36 -4.68
N GLY A 14 4.32 -13.08 -5.85
CA GLY A 14 3.62 -13.12 -7.13
C GLY A 14 3.32 -14.56 -7.63
N PRO A 15 3.22 -14.77 -8.95
CA PRO A 15 2.98 -16.07 -9.54
C PRO A 15 4.00 -17.13 -9.10
N GLY A 16 3.53 -18.29 -8.63
CA GLY A 16 4.41 -19.42 -8.35
C GLY A 16 4.91 -20.18 -9.59
N THR A 17 4.31 -19.93 -10.76
CA THR A 17 4.59 -20.67 -12.00
C THR A 17 4.59 -19.76 -13.23
N LEU A 18 5.23 -20.23 -14.30
CA LEU A 18 5.23 -19.54 -15.59
C LEU A 18 3.80 -19.37 -16.14
N GLU A 19 2.94 -20.40 -16.05
CA GLU A 19 1.56 -20.30 -16.54
C GLU A 19 0.78 -19.22 -15.79
N SER A 20 0.89 -19.18 -14.46
CA SER A 20 0.24 -18.12 -13.65
C SER A 20 0.76 -16.72 -13.99
N SER A 21 2.01 -16.60 -14.44
CA SER A 21 2.59 -15.33 -14.93
C SER A 21 1.98 -14.94 -16.28
N LEU A 22 1.80 -15.90 -17.20
CA LEU A 22 1.13 -15.69 -18.48
C LEU A 22 -0.35 -15.31 -18.29
N GLU A 23 -1.05 -15.95 -17.34
CA GLU A 23 -2.42 -15.57 -16.96
C GLU A 23 -2.49 -14.12 -16.46
N LEU A 24 -1.55 -13.71 -15.61
CA LEU A 24 -1.47 -12.33 -15.12
C LEU A 24 -1.18 -11.34 -16.27
N ALA A 25 -0.25 -11.67 -17.17
CA ALA A 25 0.05 -10.87 -18.34
C ALA A 25 -1.18 -10.71 -19.26
N ARG A 26 -1.92 -11.80 -19.54
CA ARG A 26 -3.17 -11.76 -20.31
C ARG A 26 -4.23 -10.90 -19.62
N ALA A 27 -4.35 -10.98 -18.30
CA ALA A 27 -5.27 -10.15 -17.53
C ALA A 27 -4.90 -8.65 -17.60
N ALA A 28 -3.61 -8.33 -17.56
CA ALA A 28 -3.13 -6.96 -17.72
C ALA A 28 -3.44 -6.40 -19.12
N VAL A 29 -3.22 -7.19 -20.18
CA VAL A 29 -3.60 -6.83 -21.56
C VAL A 29 -5.11 -6.61 -21.66
N ALA A 30 -5.92 -7.48 -21.07
CA ALA A 30 -7.37 -7.35 -21.06
C ALA A 30 -7.83 -6.08 -20.32
N ASP A 31 -7.05 -5.59 -19.36
CA ASP A 31 -7.25 -4.31 -18.68
C ASP A 31 -6.67 -3.10 -19.45
N GLY A 32 -6.10 -3.31 -20.64
CA GLY A 32 -5.56 -2.24 -21.49
C GLY A 32 -4.11 -1.85 -21.19
N VAL A 33 -3.38 -2.65 -20.39
CA VAL A 33 -1.95 -2.46 -20.16
C VAL A 33 -1.17 -2.94 -21.39
N THR A 34 -0.35 -2.06 -21.97
CA THR A 34 0.51 -2.35 -23.12
C THR A 34 1.99 -2.49 -22.75
N VAL A 35 2.40 -1.90 -21.63
CA VAL A 35 3.76 -1.94 -21.08
C VAL A 35 3.66 -2.19 -19.59
N MET A 36 4.44 -3.15 -19.08
CA MET A 36 4.51 -3.52 -17.67
C MET A 36 5.98 -3.59 -17.22
N ALA A 37 6.31 -3.00 -16.07
CA ALA A 37 7.57 -3.29 -15.38
C ALA A 37 7.36 -4.46 -14.41
N ALA A 38 8.16 -5.51 -14.54
CA ALA A 38 8.28 -6.54 -13.54
C ALA A 38 9.09 -6.00 -12.37
N THR A 39 8.48 -5.89 -11.19
CA THR A 39 9.09 -5.29 -9.99
C THR A 39 9.04 -6.27 -8.84
N PRO A 40 9.74 -7.43 -8.93
CA PRO A 40 9.75 -8.37 -7.83
C PRO A 40 10.30 -7.73 -6.55
N HIS A 41 9.93 -8.28 -5.40
CA HIS A 41 10.51 -7.87 -4.13
C HIS A 41 12.04 -8.06 -4.13
N VAL A 42 12.75 -7.02 -3.68
CA VAL A 42 14.17 -7.04 -3.34
C VAL A 42 14.26 -6.74 -1.84
N ARG A 43 14.19 -7.80 -1.05
CA ARG A 43 14.10 -7.78 0.43
C ARG A 43 14.89 -8.96 1.01
N ASP A 44 15.13 -9.02 2.31
CA ASP A 44 15.96 -10.08 2.89
C ASP A 44 15.30 -11.47 2.87
N ASP A 45 13.96 -11.54 2.90
CA ASP A 45 13.15 -12.76 2.72
C ASP A 45 12.95 -13.13 1.24
N TYR A 46 13.13 -12.16 0.32
CA TYR A 46 13.14 -12.34 -1.13
C TYR A 46 14.43 -11.76 -1.71
N PRO A 47 15.57 -12.48 -1.61
CA PRO A 47 16.90 -11.96 -1.96
C PRO A 47 17.13 -11.98 -3.48
N THR A 48 16.17 -11.46 -4.23
CA THR A 48 16.24 -11.26 -5.67
C THR A 48 17.47 -10.44 -6.03
N ASP A 49 18.33 -10.98 -6.88
CA ASP A 49 19.41 -10.23 -7.51
C ASP A 49 19.03 -9.84 -8.95
N ALA A 50 19.70 -8.82 -9.49
CA ALA A 50 19.41 -8.28 -10.82
C ALA A 50 19.66 -9.32 -11.94
N VAL A 51 20.58 -10.27 -11.73
CA VAL A 51 20.89 -11.33 -12.69
C VAL A 51 19.72 -12.31 -12.80
N THR A 52 19.19 -12.73 -11.66
CA THR A 52 18.05 -13.63 -11.54
C THR A 52 16.78 -12.98 -12.09
N MET A 53 16.53 -11.72 -11.73
CA MET A 53 15.45 -10.92 -12.29
C MET A 53 15.53 -10.87 -13.82
N THR A 54 16.70 -10.52 -14.37
CA THR A 54 16.90 -10.40 -15.83
C THR A 54 16.67 -11.73 -16.54
N ARG A 55 17.19 -12.83 -15.99
CA ARG A 55 16.97 -14.18 -16.54
C ARG A 55 15.48 -14.55 -16.58
N LEU A 56 14.76 -14.39 -15.47
CA LEU A 56 13.33 -14.72 -15.41
C LEU A 56 12.48 -13.80 -16.31
N LEU A 57 12.87 -12.53 -16.41
CA LEU A 57 12.26 -11.57 -17.33
C LEU A 57 12.38 -12.05 -18.78
N ASP A 58 13.57 -12.50 -19.20
CA ASP A 58 13.81 -13.00 -20.56
C ASP A 58 13.07 -14.32 -20.84
N GLU A 59 13.02 -15.23 -19.86
CA GLU A 59 12.23 -16.47 -19.94
C GLU A 59 10.73 -16.16 -20.12
N LEU A 60 10.19 -15.24 -19.32
CA LEU A 60 8.79 -14.83 -19.41
C LEU A 60 8.49 -14.10 -20.73
N ARG A 61 9.38 -13.21 -21.19
CA ARG A 61 9.26 -12.57 -22.52
C ARG A 61 9.19 -13.59 -23.65
N ALA A 62 10.05 -14.61 -23.62
CA ALA A 62 10.05 -15.67 -24.63
C ALA A 62 8.74 -16.46 -24.61
N ALA A 63 8.22 -16.80 -23.42
CA ALA A 63 6.93 -17.46 -23.27
C ALA A 63 5.75 -16.60 -23.75
N MET A 64 5.73 -15.31 -23.39
CA MET A 64 4.72 -14.36 -23.86
C MET A 64 4.73 -14.20 -25.38
N ALA A 65 5.91 -14.20 -26.00
CA ALA A 65 6.05 -14.15 -27.46
C ALA A 65 5.51 -15.42 -28.13
N SER A 66 5.78 -16.60 -27.57
CA SER A 66 5.23 -17.87 -28.03
C SER A 66 3.70 -17.89 -27.98
N ASP A 67 3.12 -17.29 -26.95
CA ASP A 67 1.68 -17.22 -26.73
C ASP A 67 1.00 -15.99 -27.38
N ALA A 68 1.77 -15.20 -28.12
CA ALA A 68 1.31 -13.97 -28.77
C ALA A 68 0.61 -12.98 -27.81
N ILE A 69 1.10 -12.87 -26.57
CA ILE A 69 0.58 -11.91 -25.58
C ILE A 69 1.18 -10.52 -25.90
N PRO A 70 0.37 -9.52 -26.31
CA PRO A 70 0.85 -8.23 -26.78
C PRO A 70 1.14 -7.27 -25.62
N LEU A 71 2.08 -7.65 -24.75
CA LEU A 71 2.52 -6.85 -23.60
C LEU A 71 4.03 -6.69 -23.64
N GLU A 72 4.51 -5.46 -23.65
CA GLU A 72 5.92 -5.16 -23.48
C GLU A 72 6.28 -5.30 -21.99
N LEU A 73 7.23 -6.18 -21.69
CA LEU A 73 7.69 -6.42 -20.32
C LEU A 73 9.07 -5.79 -20.10
N LEU A 74 9.20 -4.94 -19.08
CA LEU A 74 10.40 -4.18 -18.73
C LEU A 74 10.94 -4.62 -17.35
N PRO A 75 12.24 -4.43 -17.07
CA PRO A 75 12.80 -4.74 -15.75
C PRO A 75 12.45 -3.65 -14.72
N GLY A 76 12.61 -4.00 -13.45
CA GLY A 76 12.48 -3.14 -12.28
C GLY A 76 12.55 -3.97 -11.00
N GLY A 77 12.62 -3.36 -9.83
CA GLY A 77 12.52 -4.08 -8.56
C GLY A 77 11.83 -3.22 -7.51
N GLU A 78 10.98 -3.82 -6.70
CA GLU A 78 10.45 -3.15 -5.51
C GLU A 78 11.46 -3.34 -4.36
N VAL A 79 12.24 -2.31 -4.09
CA VAL A 79 13.38 -2.41 -3.17
C VAL A 79 12.99 -2.00 -1.77
N ALA A 80 13.15 -2.91 -0.81
CA ALA A 80 12.94 -2.63 0.60
C ALA A 80 13.97 -1.62 1.16
N LEU A 81 13.57 -0.82 2.15
CA LEU A 81 14.45 0.19 2.75
C LEU A 81 15.76 -0.41 3.31
N GLU A 82 15.71 -1.62 3.83
CA GLU A 82 16.87 -2.37 4.34
C GLU A 82 17.90 -2.63 3.24
N ARG A 83 17.43 -2.94 2.02
CA ARG A 83 18.29 -3.11 0.85
C ARG A 83 18.81 -1.78 0.34
N VAL A 84 17.98 -0.73 0.35
CA VAL A 84 18.44 0.63 0.04
C VAL A 84 19.56 1.06 1.00
N ARG A 85 19.48 0.73 2.29
CA ARG A 85 20.53 1.04 3.29
C ARG A 85 21.82 0.30 3.05
N SER A 86 21.74 -0.98 2.72
CA SER A 86 22.89 -1.88 2.70
C SER A 86 23.62 -1.95 1.36
N LEU A 87 22.93 -1.70 0.25
CA LEU A 87 23.52 -1.81 -1.09
C LEU A 87 24.10 -0.47 -1.58
N PRO A 88 25.18 -0.51 -2.36
CA PRO A 88 25.65 0.66 -3.09
C PRO A 88 24.64 1.01 -4.21
N VAL A 89 24.58 2.29 -4.57
CA VAL A 89 23.63 2.75 -5.59
C VAL A 89 23.88 2.11 -6.96
N SER A 90 25.11 1.76 -7.31
CA SER A 90 25.42 1.01 -8.53
C SER A 90 24.65 -0.32 -8.63
N ASP A 91 24.47 -1.01 -7.50
CA ASP A 91 23.80 -2.30 -7.46
C ASP A 91 22.27 -2.09 -7.49
N LEU A 92 21.79 -1.05 -6.81
CA LEU A 92 20.38 -0.64 -6.86
C LEU A 92 19.95 -0.24 -8.28
N GLN A 93 20.84 0.37 -9.07
CA GLN A 93 20.56 0.73 -10.47
C GLN A 93 20.30 -0.49 -11.36
N GLY A 94 20.72 -1.69 -10.96
CA GLY A 94 20.34 -2.95 -11.61
C GLY A 94 18.84 -3.25 -11.54
N PHE A 95 18.11 -2.60 -10.63
CA PHE A 95 16.66 -2.68 -10.45
C PHE A 95 15.91 -1.44 -10.96
N GLY A 96 16.54 -0.68 -11.87
CA GLY A 96 15.97 0.55 -12.43
C GLY A 96 14.54 0.38 -12.95
N LEU A 97 13.64 1.26 -12.53
CA LEU A 97 12.21 1.16 -12.79
C LEU A 97 11.89 1.32 -14.28
N GLY A 98 11.28 0.30 -14.88
CA GLY A 98 10.98 0.30 -16.31
C GLY A 98 12.25 0.29 -17.17
N GLY A 99 13.35 -0.25 -16.67
CA GLY A 99 14.66 -0.23 -17.34
C GLY A 99 15.42 1.08 -17.23
N ASN A 100 14.92 2.07 -16.48
CA ASN A 100 15.63 3.32 -16.25
C ASN A 100 16.41 3.30 -14.92
N PRO A 101 17.76 3.30 -14.92
CA PRO A 101 18.56 3.28 -13.69
C PRO A 101 18.48 4.60 -12.90
N GLY A 102 17.91 5.66 -13.46
CA GLY A 102 17.67 6.93 -12.78
C GLY A 102 16.43 6.93 -11.89
N TYR A 103 15.63 5.85 -11.86
CA TYR A 103 14.44 5.73 -11.02
C TYR A 103 14.45 4.40 -10.29
N LEU A 104 14.11 4.42 -9.00
CA LEU A 104 14.06 3.22 -8.16
C LEU A 104 12.73 3.14 -7.44
N LEU A 105 12.01 2.03 -7.58
CA LEU A 105 10.81 1.77 -6.80
C LEU A 105 11.23 1.31 -5.40
N VAL A 106 10.85 2.08 -4.37
CA VAL A 106 11.22 1.84 -2.98
C VAL A 106 9.97 1.50 -2.19
N GLU A 107 9.94 0.31 -1.58
CA GLU A 107 8.84 -0.14 -0.72
C GLU A 107 8.71 0.82 0.47
N PHE A 108 7.57 1.52 0.57
CA PHE A 108 7.34 2.43 1.68
C PHE A 108 6.89 1.63 2.92
N PRO A 109 7.38 1.94 4.13
CA PRO A 109 7.08 1.15 5.32
C PRO A 109 5.58 1.17 5.59
N TYR A 110 4.98 0.03 5.96
CA TYR A 110 3.55 -0.03 6.33
C TYR A 110 3.24 0.66 7.66
N HIS A 111 4.23 0.72 8.55
CA HIS A 111 4.06 1.23 9.91
C HIS A 111 5.15 2.20 10.30
N GLY A 112 4.74 3.27 10.99
CA GLY A 112 5.64 4.26 11.53
C GLY A 112 6.29 5.13 10.44
N TRP A 113 7.34 5.82 10.86
CA TRP A 113 8.14 6.68 10.00
C TRP A 113 9.60 6.56 10.44
N PRO A 114 10.43 5.79 9.72
CA PRO A 114 11.83 5.61 10.08
C PRO A 114 12.54 6.96 10.22
N LEU A 115 13.38 7.10 11.26
CA LEU A 115 14.07 8.35 11.56
C LEU A 115 15.04 8.76 10.44
N ASP A 116 15.65 7.76 9.80
CA ASP A 116 16.62 7.92 8.72
C ASP A 116 15.98 8.00 7.33
N LEU A 117 14.65 7.90 7.21
CA LEU A 117 13.97 7.81 5.92
C LEU A 117 14.33 8.96 4.98
N SER A 118 14.28 10.20 5.48
CA SER A 118 14.58 11.39 4.67
C SER A 118 16.03 11.43 4.20
N GLU A 119 16.97 11.05 5.08
CA GLU A 119 18.41 10.99 4.76
C GLU A 119 18.68 9.91 3.70
N LEU A 120 18.06 8.74 3.87
CA LEU A 120 18.20 7.61 2.96
C LEU A 120 17.74 7.95 1.55
N LEU A 121 16.56 8.56 1.42
CA LEU A 121 15.98 8.96 0.14
C LEU A 121 16.77 10.13 -0.48
N PHE A 122 17.21 11.10 0.32
CA PHE A 122 18.03 12.21 -0.15
C PHE A 122 19.37 11.73 -0.73
N ARG A 123 20.00 10.71 -0.13
CA ARG A 123 21.23 10.10 -0.64
C ARG A 123 21.04 9.54 -2.05
N LEU A 124 19.91 8.88 -2.33
CA LEU A 124 19.59 8.38 -3.68
C LEU A 124 19.48 9.55 -4.67
N VAL A 125 18.71 10.59 -4.31
CA VAL A 125 18.52 11.78 -5.16
C VAL A 125 19.85 12.47 -5.45
N ALA A 126 20.70 12.63 -4.44
CA ALA A 126 22.02 13.24 -4.57
C ALA A 126 22.97 12.46 -5.49
N GLN A 127 22.70 11.16 -5.69
CA GLN A 127 23.45 10.28 -6.60
C GLN A 127 22.74 10.09 -7.94
N GLY A 128 21.73 10.91 -8.25
CA GLY A 128 21.03 10.90 -9.53
C GLY A 128 19.98 9.80 -9.68
N VAL A 129 19.58 9.16 -8.58
CA VAL A 129 18.50 8.16 -8.57
C VAL A 129 17.28 8.74 -7.87
N THR A 130 16.19 8.87 -8.61
CA THR A 130 14.91 9.37 -8.13
C THR A 130 14.11 8.25 -7.45
N PRO A 131 13.85 8.32 -6.14
CA PRO A 131 13.02 7.33 -5.47
C PRO A 131 11.56 7.49 -5.87
N VAL A 132 10.93 6.38 -6.25
CA VAL A 132 9.50 6.24 -6.44
C VAL A 132 8.96 5.48 -5.23
N LEU A 133 8.25 6.16 -4.35
CA LEU A 133 7.72 5.57 -3.11
C LEU A 133 6.51 4.70 -3.45
N ALA A 134 6.65 3.39 -3.27
CA ALA A 134 5.59 2.43 -3.52
C ALA A 134 4.51 2.52 -2.44
N HIS A 135 3.26 2.62 -2.88
CA HIS A 135 2.02 2.52 -2.08
C HIS A 135 2.01 3.20 -0.69
N PRO A 136 2.53 4.44 -0.51
CA PRO A 136 2.60 5.07 0.80
C PRO A 136 1.22 5.35 1.39
N GLU A 137 0.12 5.28 0.62
CA GLU A 137 -1.24 5.33 1.16
C GLU A 137 -1.58 4.18 2.12
N ARG A 138 -0.78 3.10 2.10
CA ARG A 138 -0.92 1.96 3.02
C ARG A 138 -0.22 2.20 4.36
N ASN A 139 0.66 3.20 4.46
CA ASN A 139 1.35 3.55 5.70
C ASN A 139 0.42 4.22 6.71
N ASP A 140 0.51 3.82 7.98
CA ASP A 140 -0.38 4.30 9.04
C ASP A 140 -0.16 5.78 9.42
N VAL A 141 1.06 6.31 9.28
CA VAL A 141 1.39 7.72 9.48
C VAL A 141 0.86 8.57 8.32
N VAL A 142 1.05 8.13 7.08
CA VAL A 142 0.51 8.79 5.89
C VAL A 142 -1.01 8.78 5.92
N GLN A 143 -1.66 7.70 6.36
CA GLN A 143 -3.12 7.66 6.53
C GLN A 143 -3.66 8.68 7.53
N ARG A 144 -2.85 9.08 8.53
CA ARG A 144 -3.23 10.08 9.54
C ARG A 144 -2.86 11.50 9.10
N ALA A 145 -1.76 11.67 8.39
CA ALA A 145 -1.17 12.95 8.01
C ALA A 145 -0.50 12.88 6.62
N PRO A 146 -1.27 12.81 5.51
CA PRO A 146 -0.70 12.66 4.17
C PRO A 146 0.24 13.78 3.75
N GLU A 147 0.06 14.99 4.31
CA GLU A 147 0.91 16.14 4.08
C GLU A 147 2.38 15.93 4.48
N LYS A 148 2.68 14.92 5.31
CA LYS A 148 4.08 14.56 5.63
C LYS A 148 4.89 14.18 4.40
N LEU A 149 4.26 13.63 3.35
CA LEU A 149 4.95 13.32 2.10
C LEU A 149 5.41 14.56 1.33
N LYS A 150 4.89 15.76 1.63
CA LYS A 150 5.30 17.01 0.95
C LYS A 150 6.80 17.23 1.00
N ALA A 151 7.43 16.93 2.13
CA ALA A 151 8.87 17.12 2.30
C ALA A 151 9.66 16.16 1.40
N LEU A 152 9.25 14.89 1.33
CA LEU A 152 9.90 13.88 0.47
C LEU A 152 9.69 14.17 -1.01
N VAL A 153 8.48 14.60 -1.40
CA VAL A 153 8.19 14.98 -2.78
C VAL A 153 8.98 16.23 -3.17
N SER A 154 9.05 17.24 -2.31
CA SER A 154 9.83 18.47 -2.57
C SER A 154 11.33 18.21 -2.62
N SER A 155 11.82 17.13 -2.01
CA SER A 155 13.22 16.69 -2.13
C SER A 155 13.49 15.82 -3.36
N GLY A 156 12.51 15.67 -4.26
CA GLY A 156 12.66 14.97 -5.54
C GLY A 156 12.09 13.55 -5.58
N CYS A 157 11.43 13.06 -4.52
CA CYS A 157 10.78 11.74 -4.59
C CYS A 157 9.46 11.80 -5.37
N LEU A 158 9.12 10.70 -6.03
CA LEU A 158 7.81 10.47 -6.62
C LEU A 158 6.99 9.53 -5.74
N VAL A 159 5.68 9.47 -5.97
CA VAL A 159 4.73 8.65 -5.20
C VAL A 159 3.90 7.82 -6.15
N GLN A 160 3.87 6.52 -5.94
CA GLN A 160 3.04 5.58 -6.67
C GLN A 160 1.90 5.10 -5.76
N LEU A 161 0.66 5.27 -6.22
CA LEU A 161 -0.54 4.75 -5.55
C LEU A 161 -0.94 3.40 -6.14
N THR A 162 -1.42 2.47 -5.31
CA THR A 162 -2.00 1.24 -5.84
C THR A 162 -3.42 1.47 -6.37
N ALA A 163 -3.72 0.97 -7.58
CA ALA A 163 -5.03 0.99 -8.20
C ALA A 163 -6.15 0.45 -7.28
N ALA A 164 -5.89 -0.68 -6.62
CA ALA A 164 -6.80 -1.28 -5.64
C ALA A 164 -7.04 -0.40 -4.40
N SER A 165 -6.06 0.37 -3.93
CA SER A 165 -6.25 1.36 -2.86
C SER A 165 -7.19 2.47 -3.30
N ALA A 166 -6.94 3.07 -4.47
CA ALA A 166 -7.76 4.15 -5.02
C ALA A 166 -9.22 3.71 -5.28
N ALA A 167 -9.41 2.47 -5.72
CA ALA A 167 -10.73 1.87 -5.89
C ALA A 167 -11.41 1.42 -4.58
N GLY A 168 -10.70 1.47 -3.44
CA GLY A 168 -11.23 1.11 -2.13
C GLY A 168 -11.27 -0.38 -1.81
N ARG A 169 -10.53 -1.20 -2.56
CA ARG A 169 -10.47 -2.65 -2.36
C ARG A 169 -9.49 -3.06 -1.26
N LEU A 170 -8.54 -2.18 -0.92
CA LEU A 170 -7.59 -2.36 0.19
C LEU A 170 -8.02 -1.61 1.47
N GLY A 171 -9.33 -1.38 1.61
CA GLY A 171 -9.92 -0.79 2.80
C GLY A 171 -10.10 0.72 2.76
N ARG A 172 -10.92 1.21 3.69
CA ARG A 172 -11.37 2.62 3.72
C ARG A 172 -10.25 3.61 4.02
N ARG A 173 -9.25 3.22 4.83
CA ARG A 173 -8.14 4.10 5.20
C ARG A 173 -7.19 4.34 4.02
N SER A 174 -6.76 3.28 3.34
CA SER A 174 -5.93 3.36 2.14
C SER A 174 -6.61 4.16 1.03
N ARG A 175 -7.92 3.95 0.83
CA ARG A 175 -8.71 4.79 -0.11
C ARG A 175 -8.70 6.26 0.26
N ALA A 176 -8.95 6.58 1.53
CA ALA A 176 -8.99 7.96 2.00
C ALA A 176 -7.61 8.64 1.88
N ALA A 177 -6.53 7.92 2.17
CA ALA A 177 -5.17 8.40 2.00
C ALA A 177 -4.83 8.62 0.51
N ALA A 178 -5.11 7.65 -0.37
CA ALA A 178 -4.93 7.80 -1.82
C ALA A 178 -5.68 9.03 -2.36
N THR A 179 -6.93 9.22 -1.92
CA THR A 179 -7.75 10.41 -2.27
C THR A 179 -7.06 11.70 -1.85
N GLN A 180 -6.62 11.79 -0.59
CA GLN A 180 -5.97 13.00 -0.08
C GLN A 180 -4.63 13.28 -0.77
N LEU A 181 -3.85 12.24 -1.10
CA LEU A 181 -2.61 12.40 -1.86
C LEU A 181 -2.85 12.93 -3.27
N LEU A 182 -3.93 12.51 -3.92
CA LEU A 182 -4.34 13.06 -5.23
C LEU A 182 -4.76 14.53 -5.10
N GLU A 183 -5.62 14.87 -4.13
CA GLU A 183 -6.10 16.25 -3.86
C GLU A 183 -4.98 17.21 -3.42
N LEU A 184 -3.93 16.70 -2.78
CA LEU A 184 -2.75 17.46 -2.40
C LEU A 184 -1.73 17.60 -3.55
N GLY A 185 -1.96 16.96 -4.69
CA GLY A 185 -1.03 16.94 -5.82
C GLY A 185 0.25 16.16 -5.54
N LEU A 186 0.23 15.19 -4.61
CA LEU A 186 1.41 14.44 -4.16
C LEU A 186 1.59 13.09 -4.85
N ALA A 187 0.59 12.59 -5.56
CA ALA A 187 0.66 11.32 -6.28
C ALA A 187 1.11 11.52 -7.74
N HIS A 188 2.05 10.70 -8.20
CA HIS A 188 2.73 10.83 -9.51
C HIS A 188 2.47 9.63 -10.42
N LEU A 189 2.25 8.46 -9.83
CA LEU A 189 1.99 7.22 -10.54
C LEU A 189 0.77 6.52 -9.97
N LEU A 190 0.06 5.80 -10.83
CA LEU A 190 -0.93 4.79 -10.45
C LEU A 190 -0.49 3.48 -11.08
N ALA A 191 -0.37 2.41 -10.28
CA ALA A 191 0.08 1.10 -10.74
C ALA A 191 -0.73 -0.02 -10.08
N SER A 192 -0.70 -1.22 -10.65
CA SER A 192 -1.58 -2.31 -10.23
C SER A 192 -1.17 -2.92 -8.90
N ASP A 193 0.15 -3.05 -8.65
CA ASP A 193 0.70 -3.88 -7.58
C ASP A 193 0.15 -5.33 -7.65
N ALA A 194 0.04 -5.85 -8.89
CA ALA A 194 -0.61 -7.13 -9.14
C ALA A 194 0.33 -8.31 -8.81
N HIS A 195 -0.22 -9.28 -8.08
CA HIS A 195 0.46 -10.53 -7.68
C HIS A 195 -0.18 -11.78 -8.31
N ALA A 196 -1.38 -11.65 -8.89
CA ALA A 196 -2.11 -12.75 -9.52
C ALA A 196 -3.15 -12.22 -10.50
N ALA A 197 -3.56 -13.06 -11.47
CA ALA A 197 -4.58 -12.74 -12.48
C ALA A 197 -6.00 -12.51 -11.93
N GLY A 198 -6.20 -12.63 -10.61
CA GLY A 198 -7.51 -12.74 -9.98
C GLY A 198 -8.43 -11.52 -10.14
N LEU A 199 -9.72 -11.82 -10.38
CA LEU A 199 -10.91 -10.94 -10.51
C LEU A 199 -11.17 -9.92 -9.37
N ARG A 200 -10.32 -9.85 -8.34
CA ARG A 200 -10.51 -9.01 -7.15
C ARG A 200 -9.70 -7.71 -7.18
N GLY A 201 -8.71 -7.56 -8.07
CA GLY A 201 -7.97 -6.29 -8.26
C GLY A 201 -8.78 -5.27 -9.04
N ALA A 202 -8.82 -4.01 -8.61
CA ALA A 202 -9.32 -2.97 -9.49
C ALA A 202 -8.30 -2.86 -10.62
N GLY A 203 -8.72 -3.21 -11.82
CA GLY A 203 -7.90 -2.99 -13.01
C GLY A 203 -7.38 -1.56 -13.01
N LEU A 204 -6.13 -1.40 -13.43
CA LEU A 204 -5.46 -0.12 -13.58
C LEU A 204 -6.31 0.84 -14.43
N SER A 205 -6.96 0.35 -15.48
CA SER A 205 -7.86 1.17 -16.31
C SER A 205 -9.05 1.74 -15.52
N ALA A 206 -9.75 0.90 -14.77
CA ALA A 206 -10.90 1.32 -13.97
C ALA A 206 -10.47 2.29 -12.85
N ALA A 207 -9.30 2.06 -12.24
CA ALA A 207 -8.75 2.96 -11.25
C ALA A 207 -8.34 4.31 -11.86
N ALA A 208 -7.72 4.33 -13.04
CA ALA A 208 -7.36 5.55 -13.78
C ALA A 208 -8.59 6.41 -14.07
N VAL A 209 -9.71 5.79 -14.45
CA VAL A 209 -11.00 6.48 -14.64
C VAL A 209 -11.51 7.05 -13.31
N ALA A 210 -11.39 6.30 -12.21
CA ALA A 210 -11.91 6.71 -10.90
C ALA A 210 -11.13 7.85 -10.22
N VAL A 211 -9.81 7.94 -10.42
CA VAL A 211 -8.95 8.95 -9.76
C VAL A 211 -9.06 10.36 -10.35
N GLY A 212 -9.81 10.55 -11.43
CA GLY A 212 -10.00 11.90 -11.97
C GLY A 212 -10.83 11.97 -13.24
N GLY A 213 -10.89 10.89 -14.02
CA GLY A 213 -11.57 10.84 -15.33
C GLY A 213 -10.99 11.86 -16.31
N GLY A 214 -10.25 11.39 -17.33
CA GLY A 214 -9.59 12.25 -18.31
C GLY A 214 -8.10 12.45 -18.01
N GLN A 215 -7.60 13.69 -18.14
CA GLN A 215 -6.16 14.01 -18.25
C GLN A 215 -5.31 13.60 -17.03
N LEU A 216 -5.84 13.66 -15.80
CA LEU A 216 -5.06 13.24 -14.62
C LEU A 216 -4.83 11.71 -14.59
N GLY A 217 -5.85 10.92 -14.95
CA GLY A 217 -5.71 9.47 -15.03
C GLY A 217 -4.68 9.09 -16.09
N GLU A 218 -4.79 9.71 -17.27
CA GLU A 218 -3.83 9.54 -18.38
C GLU A 218 -2.41 9.97 -17.99
N TRP A 219 -2.25 11.09 -17.26
CA TRP A 219 -0.95 11.50 -16.76
C TRP A 219 -0.33 10.50 -15.78
N LEU A 220 -1.14 9.96 -14.84
CA LEU A 220 -0.69 8.98 -13.84
C LEU A 220 -0.34 7.60 -14.43
N THR A 221 -0.98 7.18 -15.53
CA THR A 221 -0.83 5.82 -16.10
C THR A 221 -0.19 5.76 -17.49
N CYS A 222 -0.02 6.90 -18.16
CA CYS A 222 0.54 6.98 -19.51
C CYS A 222 1.68 7.99 -19.58
N GLU A 223 1.41 9.29 -19.40
CA GLU A 223 2.40 10.35 -19.70
C GLU A 223 3.62 10.28 -18.78
N LEU A 224 3.42 10.30 -17.46
CA LEU A 224 4.53 10.28 -16.50
C LEU A 224 5.27 8.94 -16.51
N PRO A 225 4.60 7.77 -16.49
CA PRO A 225 5.28 6.49 -16.68
C PRO A 225 6.09 6.40 -17.98
N ALA A 226 5.58 6.92 -19.10
CA ALA A 226 6.31 6.92 -20.37
C ALA A 226 7.58 7.76 -20.29
N ALA A 227 7.54 8.92 -19.62
CA ALA A 227 8.72 9.75 -19.42
C ALA A 227 9.78 9.06 -18.54
N ILE A 228 9.35 8.32 -17.50
CA ILE A 228 10.25 7.49 -16.70
C ILE A 228 10.92 6.44 -17.60
N VAL A 229 10.15 5.65 -18.34
CA VAL A 229 10.70 4.59 -19.21
C VAL A 229 11.63 5.16 -20.29
N ALA A 230 11.27 6.28 -20.90
CA ALA A 230 12.05 6.91 -21.96
C ALA A 230 13.26 7.71 -21.46
N GLY A 231 13.35 7.98 -20.15
CA GLY A 231 14.40 8.84 -19.58
C GLY A 231 14.28 10.30 -20.02
N THR A 232 13.08 10.78 -20.28
CA THR A 232 12.83 12.17 -20.68
C THR A 232 12.42 13.04 -19.49
N GLU A 233 12.31 14.35 -19.72
CA GLU A 233 11.77 15.27 -18.73
C GLU A 233 10.34 14.85 -18.32
N LEU A 234 10.07 14.89 -17.01
CA LEU A 234 8.76 14.51 -16.48
C LEU A 234 7.71 15.56 -16.87
N PRO A 235 6.56 15.15 -17.43
CA PRO A 235 5.52 16.08 -17.86
C PRO A 235 4.93 16.81 -16.64
N PRO A 236 4.60 18.10 -16.76
CA PRO A 236 3.98 18.84 -15.67
C PRO A 236 2.63 18.23 -15.33
N ARG A 237 2.28 18.20 -14.03
CA ARG A 237 0.99 17.71 -13.59
C ARG A 237 -0.15 18.52 -14.23
N PRO A 238 -1.18 17.87 -14.81
CA PRO A 238 -2.35 18.56 -15.33
C PRO A 238 -3.02 19.42 -14.27
N ALA A 239 -3.48 20.61 -14.67
CA ALA A 239 -4.23 21.48 -13.77
C ALA A 239 -5.54 20.80 -13.36
N GLU A 240 -5.83 20.76 -12.07
CA GLU A 240 -7.10 20.21 -11.60
C GLU A 240 -8.27 21.03 -12.14
N HIS A 241 -9.12 20.41 -12.96
CA HIS A 241 -10.45 20.97 -13.20
C HIS A 241 -11.21 20.96 -11.87
N ARG A 242 -11.34 22.14 -11.25
CA ARG A 242 -12.13 22.41 -10.04
C ARG A 242 -13.65 22.15 -10.21
N GLY A 243 -14.06 21.28 -11.13
CA GLY A 243 -15.44 21.04 -11.54
C GLY A 243 -16.11 19.80 -10.96
N ARG A 244 -15.36 18.84 -10.41
CA ARG A 244 -15.94 17.69 -9.71
C ARG A 244 -15.27 17.52 -8.35
N ARG A 245 -15.83 18.19 -7.35
CA ARG A 245 -15.68 17.74 -5.96
C ARG A 245 -16.03 16.25 -5.95
N TRP A 246 -15.06 15.42 -5.59
CA TRP A 246 -15.36 14.06 -5.15
C TRP A 246 -16.47 14.17 -4.11
N PRO A 247 -17.48 13.26 -4.11
CA PRO A 247 -18.53 13.32 -3.11
C PRO A 247 -17.86 13.36 -1.75
N ARG A 248 -17.88 14.55 -1.12
CA ARG A 248 -17.30 14.76 0.20
C ARG A 248 -17.94 13.71 1.07
N VAL A 249 -17.15 12.84 1.69
CA VAL A 249 -17.60 12.16 2.89
C VAL A 249 -17.97 13.28 3.84
N SER A 250 -19.27 13.52 3.98
CA SER A 250 -19.80 14.63 4.76
C SER A 250 -19.32 14.43 6.19
N ARG A 251 -18.30 15.21 6.61
CA ARG A 251 -18.14 15.53 8.02
C ARG A 251 -19.44 16.20 8.44
N LYS A 252 -20.30 15.47 9.15
CA LYS A 252 -21.44 16.10 9.83
C LYS A 252 -20.87 17.25 10.68
N PRO A 253 -21.45 18.44 10.62
CA PRO A 253 -21.06 19.50 11.54
C PRO A 253 -21.35 19.02 12.96
N ALA A 254 -20.51 19.42 13.91
CA ALA A 254 -20.77 19.18 15.33
C ALA A 254 -22.13 19.78 15.68
N LEU A 255 -23.13 18.92 15.85
CA LEU A 255 -24.44 19.29 16.33
C LEU A 255 -24.30 19.60 17.82
N ALA A 256 -24.57 20.85 18.19
CA ALA A 256 -24.74 21.27 19.56
C ALA A 256 -25.70 20.31 20.29
N ALA A 257 -25.29 19.86 21.46
CA ALA A 257 -26.04 18.92 22.28
C ALA A 257 -27.44 19.47 22.59
N LYS A 258 -28.47 18.75 22.15
CA LYS A 258 -29.82 18.83 22.71
C LYS A 258 -30.13 17.53 23.46
N PRO A 259 -30.91 17.59 24.55
CA PRO A 259 -31.05 16.48 25.47
C PRO A 259 -31.85 15.34 24.83
N ILE A 260 -31.37 14.11 25.01
CA ILE A 260 -32.05 12.88 24.57
C ILE A 260 -33.13 12.53 25.60
N PRO A 261 -34.37 12.23 25.19
CA PRO A 261 -35.40 11.77 26.10
C PRO A 261 -35.15 10.30 26.49
N SER A 262 -35.39 10.04 27.76
CA SER A 262 -35.34 8.72 28.41
C SER A 262 -36.16 7.70 27.64
N THR A 263 -35.50 6.64 27.16
CA THR A 263 -36.20 5.44 26.68
C THR A 263 -35.61 4.22 27.36
N GLN A 264 -36.38 3.76 28.34
CA GLN A 264 -36.65 2.41 28.81
C GLN A 264 -35.51 1.37 28.81
N ALA A 265 -35.32 0.84 30.02
CA ALA A 265 -34.54 -0.33 30.36
C ALA A 265 -34.87 -1.54 29.50
N VAL A 266 -33.84 -2.10 28.87
CA VAL A 266 -33.81 -3.49 28.44
C VAL A 266 -32.88 -4.22 29.41
N ASN A 267 -33.39 -5.30 29.98
CA ASN A 267 -32.84 -6.09 31.07
C ASN A 267 -31.37 -6.49 30.82
N GLN A 268 -30.46 -5.98 31.66
CA GLN A 268 -29.04 -6.33 31.70
C GLN A 268 -28.82 -7.51 32.64
N SER A 269 -28.64 -8.70 32.09
CA SER A 269 -28.01 -9.80 32.80
C SER A 269 -27.63 -10.88 31.78
N SER A 270 -26.33 -11.17 31.69
CA SER A 270 -25.68 -12.29 30.96
C SER A 270 -25.19 -12.12 29.52
N ILE A 271 -24.63 -10.96 29.13
CA ILE A 271 -23.74 -10.89 27.95
C ILE A 271 -22.30 -10.68 28.43
N GLY A 272 -21.46 -11.71 28.25
CA GLY A 272 -20.03 -11.64 28.54
C GLY A 272 -19.25 -10.81 27.51
N HIS A 273 -18.02 -10.44 27.85
CA HIS A 273 -17.10 -9.69 26.99
C HIS A 273 -15.87 -10.52 26.61
N PRO A 274 -15.36 -10.37 25.37
CA PRO A 274 -14.06 -10.91 25.00
C PRO A 274 -12.94 -10.07 25.64
N ARG A 275 -11.88 -10.72 26.10
CA ARG A 275 -10.65 -10.10 26.58
C ARG A 275 -9.48 -10.52 25.71
N PHE A 276 -8.78 -9.54 25.17
CA PHE A 276 -7.62 -9.72 24.32
C PHE A 276 -6.36 -9.69 25.19
N ILE A 277 -5.71 -10.85 25.31
CA ILE A 277 -4.53 -11.08 26.14
C ILE A 277 -3.32 -11.20 25.24
N TRP A 278 -2.42 -10.23 25.33
CA TRP A 278 -1.17 -10.21 24.58
C TRP A 278 -0.05 -10.94 25.34
N SER A 279 0.80 -11.66 24.61
CA SER A 279 2.02 -12.28 25.10
C SER A 279 3.15 -12.19 24.06
N PRO A 280 4.42 -12.39 24.44
CA PRO A 280 5.53 -12.44 23.49
C PRO A 280 5.41 -13.56 22.44
N LEU A 281 4.60 -14.60 22.69
CA LEU A 281 4.38 -15.74 21.78
C LEU A 281 3.15 -15.57 20.88
N GLY A 282 2.44 -14.43 20.98
CA GLY A 282 1.19 -14.17 20.27
C GLY A 282 0.08 -13.66 21.18
N TYR A 283 -1.16 -13.69 20.72
CA TYR A 283 -2.32 -13.24 21.50
C TYR A 283 -3.35 -14.35 21.69
N THR A 284 -4.15 -14.24 22.74
CA THR A 284 -5.33 -15.08 22.99
C THR A 284 -6.55 -14.21 23.28
N LEU A 285 -7.72 -14.65 22.83
CA LEU A 285 -9.02 -14.04 23.13
C LEU A 285 -9.79 -14.98 24.05
N ARG A 286 -10.17 -14.50 25.24
CA ARG A 286 -10.95 -15.27 26.23
C ARG A 286 -12.29 -14.62 26.52
N GLU A 287 -13.33 -15.41 26.70
CA GLU A 287 -14.66 -14.94 27.09
C GLU A 287 -14.74 -14.78 28.61
N HIS A 288 -15.22 -13.63 29.08
CA HIS A 288 -15.45 -13.35 30.50
C HIS A 288 -16.88 -12.90 30.74
N GLU A 289 -17.47 -13.30 31.86
CA GLU A 289 -18.82 -12.88 32.22
C GLU A 289 -18.87 -11.40 32.64
N GLY A 290 -19.98 -10.74 32.30
CA GLY A 290 -20.23 -9.33 32.65
C GLY A 290 -19.56 -8.33 31.71
N GLU A 291 -19.66 -7.05 32.07
CA GLU A 291 -19.08 -5.96 31.28
C GLU A 291 -17.54 -5.90 31.39
N PRO A 292 -16.84 -5.37 30.37
CA PRO A 292 -15.40 -5.13 30.44
C PRO A 292 -15.00 -4.31 31.68
N PRO A 293 -13.96 -4.70 32.43
CA PRO A 293 -13.44 -3.89 33.53
C PRO A 293 -12.97 -2.52 33.03
N ALA A 294 -12.95 -1.53 33.93
CA ALA A 294 -12.47 -0.20 33.61
C ALA A 294 -10.99 -0.21 33.17
N VAL A 295 -10.63 0.75 32.32
CA VAL A 295 -9.23 0.97 31.95
C VAL A 295 -8.43 1.25 33.22
N GLY A 296 -7.33 0.53 33.37
CA GLY A 296 -6.43 0.62 34.50
C GLY A 296 -6.61 -0.48 35.56
N THR A 297 -7.69 -1.25 35.51
CA THR A 297 -7.89 -2.41 36.40
C THR A 297 -6.82 -3.47 36.19
N THR A 298 -6.22 -3.96 37.28
CA THR A 298 -5.22 -5.03 37.29
C THR A 298 -5.78 -6.35 37.81
N PHE A 299 -5.27 -7.46 37.30
CA PHE A 299 -5.64 -8.81 37.71
C PHE A 299 -4.52 -9.79 37.36
N ASP A 300 -4.52 -10.95 38.01
CA ASP A 300 -3.62 -12.05 37.66
C ASP A 300 -4.31 -12.97 36.64
N GLU A 301 -3.60 -13.32 35.57
CA GLU A 301 -4.03 -14.33 34.60
C GLU A 301 -2.82 -15.17 34.18
N ASP A 302 -2.94 -16.50 34.33
CA ASP A 302 -1.87 -17.48 34.06
C ASP A 302 -0.54 -17.14 34.78
N GLY A 303 -0.61 -16.59 36.00
CA GLY A 303 0.57 -16.23 36.81
C GLY A 303 1.27 -14.95 36.37
N ARG A 304 0.59 -14.11 35.58
CA ARG A 304 1.07 -12.79 35.15
C ARG A 304 0.12 -11.71 35.61
N LEU A 305 0.66 -10.65 36.19
CA LEU A 305 -0.11 -9.45 36.49
C LEU A 305 -0.35 -8.67 35.19
N LEU A 306 -1.62 -8.54 34.83
CA LEU A 306 -2.06 -7.83 33.63
C LEU A 306 -2.91 -6.62 34.01
N ARG A 307 -2.91 -5.61 33.15
CA ARG A 307 -3.71 -4.39 33.30
C ARG A 307 -4.56 -4.16 32.06
N ILE A 308 -5.80 -3.70 32.22
CA ILE A 308 -6.60 -3.21 31.09
C ILE A 308 -6.02 -1.89 30.60
N ASN A 309 -5.40 -1.89 29.41
CA ASN A 309 -4.94 -0.67 28.75
C ASN A 309 -6.11 0.05 28.06
N ARG A 310 -7.02 -0.72 27.44
CA ARG A 310 -8.12 -0.15 26.68
C ARG A 310 -9.35 -1.04 26.68
N VAL A 311 -10.54 -0.43 26.65
CA VAL A 311 -11.79 -1.08 26.22
C VAL A 311 -12.20 -0.51 24.86
N GLY A 312 -12.49 -1.38 23.90
CA GLY A 312 -12.80 -0.99 22.52
C GLY A 312 -13.69 -2.02 21.80
N PRO A 313 -13.98 -1.86 20.51
CA PRO A 313 -14.76 -2.85 19.77
C PRO A 313 -14.03 -4.21 19.69
N SER A 314 -14.77 -5.32 19.69
CA SER A 314 -14.20 -6.66 19.52
C SER A 314 -13.37 -6.79 18.24
N PRO A 315 -12.19 -7.44 18.29
CA PRO A 315 -11.40 -7.71 17.09
C PRO A 315 -11.99 -8.85 16.23
N LEU A 316 -12.98 -9.58 16.74
CA LEU A 316 -13.67 -10.62 15.99
C LEU A 316 -14.60 -10.01 14.93
N PRO A 317 -14.51 -10.43 13.65
CA PRO A 317 -15.36 -9.89 12.59
C PRO A 317 -16.85 -10.03 12.91
N GLY A 318 -17.56 -8.90 12.96
CA GLY A 318 -19.01 -8.88 13.18
C GLY A 318 -19.45 -9.05 14.64
N ASP A 319 -18.52 -9.15 15.60
CA ASP A 319 -18.87 -9.17 17.03
C ASP A 319 -19.13 -7.74 17.54
N PRO A 320 -20.37 -7.41 17.93
CA PRO A 320 -20.73 -6.06 18.35
C PRO A 320 -20.32 -5.73 19.79
N ARG A 321 -19.77 -6.70 20.55
CA ARG A 321 -19.43 -6.54 21.96
C ARG A 321 -18.16 -5.73 22.15
N SER A 322 -18.05 -5.09 23.31
CA SER A 322 -16.84 -4.41 23.74
C SER A 322 -15.80 -5.42 24.22
N CYS A 323 -14.56 -5.27 23.79
CA CYS A 323 -13.41 -6.08 24.18
C CYS A 323 -12.47 -5.32 25.12
N ALA A 324 -11.99 -6.00 26.15
CA ALA A 324 -10.98 -5.48 27.06
C ALA A 324 -9.58 -5.91 26.58
N TYR A 325 -8.70 -4.95 26.28
CA TYR A 325 -7.33 -5.18 25.81
C TYR A 325 -6.35 -5.04 26.96
N THR A 326 -5.51 -6.05 27.16
CA THR A 326 -4.59 -6.14 28.29
C THR A 326 -3.15 -5.81 27.89
N GLU A 327 -2.38 -5.33 28.86
CA GLU A 327 -0.92 -5.21 28.81
C GLU A 327 -0.31 -5.78 30.09
N ALA A 328 1.00 -6.05 30.09
CA ALA A 328 1.70 -6.46 31.31
C ALA A 328 1.72 -5.30 32.32
N ALA A 329 1.30 -5.58 33.55
CA ALA A 329 1.43 -4.63 34.65
C ALA A 329 2.86 -4.74 35.21
N SER A 330 3.68 -3.73 34.96
CA SER A 330 5.01 -3.56 35.55
C SER A 330 4.94 -3.25 37.04
#